data_AF-A0A0A3I990-F1
#
_entry.id   AF-A0A0A3I990-F1
#
_cell.length_a   1.000
_cell.length_b   1.000
_cell.length_c   1.000
_cell.angle_alpha   90.00
_cell.angle_beta   90.00
_cell.angle_gamma   90.00
#
_symmetry.space_group_name_H-M   'P 1'
#
loop_
_entity.id
_entity.type
_entity.pdbx_description
1 polymer ?
#
loop_
_entity_poly.entity_id
_entity_poly.type
_entity_poly.pdbx_seq_one_letter_code
_entity_poly.pdbx_strand_id
1 'polypeptide(L)'
;MVTTTVERIRAFYEDDIATRVPFQTHPLKESDEYTKNLYCTMLTLILQYENEPMREQIVFLERIITGIELNVPVHTLIKQAKTADVEFAKEFYDQFADTTLARNFIVDALVMIYCRQKVAEKQLEFLVEVVDVLGVDEGEFEVLVQGAKVILSTPPEKAISLYNEKVVAVYELLYYLPKDDSERNIIRLFNVTLESLQKVLKEQGKTNTVYVYNSKFKLEEQFYIEETHDVYFINCEFTGNYNVHIKTNFNVTFERCYFYHMHERCIRVSRIKALYIISCKFEHCGYLYNGNGSAEGGIIWSDPWNIDIELYLIDNEFNECYTKTTSTSSSYFASGAIFFGRVCNFIAIDNKFIDCRCYSAHTQKQLFRFNNYSEHQQNPALLERFKEQLTDKKNYRSNSLQYNTFIGNNSPFY
;
A
#
# COMPACT_ATOMS: atom_id res chain seq x y z
N MET A 1 28.81 -1.47 39.82
CA MET A 1 27.43 -0.96 39.63
C MET A 1 26.53 -2.18 39.49
N VAL A 2 25.42 -2.22 40.23
CA VAL A 2 24.47 -3.35 40.19
C VAL A 2 23.60 -3.14 38.95
N THR A 3 23.89 -3.86 37.87
CA THR A 3 23.04 -3.89 36.68
C THR A 3 21.69 -4.50 37.07
N THR A 4 20.62 -3.76 36.86
CA THR A 4 19.26 -4.19 37.15
C THR A 4 18.88 -5.40 36.29
N THR A 5 17.94 -6.23 36.75
CA THR A 5 17.44 -7.38 35.97
C THR A 5 16.96 -6.96 34.57
N VAL A 6 16.39 -5.76 34.44
CA VAL A 6 15.95 -5.18 33.17
C VAL A 6 17.14 -4.89 32.25
N GLU A 7 18.25 -4.34 32.76
CA GLU A 7 19.46 -4.09 31.96
C GLU A 7 20.13 -5.38 31.50
N ARG A 8 20.07 -6.45 32.30
CA ARG A 8 20.57 -7.78 31.90
C ARG A 8 19.71 -8.41 30.80
N ILE A 9 18.39 -8.23 30.87
CA ILE A 9 17.45 -8.67 29.84
C ILE A 9 17.64 -7.85 28.54
N ARG A 10 17.83 -6.53 28.65
CA ARG A 10 18.13 -5.67 27.50
C ARG A 10 19.43 -6.08 26.82
N ALA A 11 20.51 -6.25 27.58
CA ALA A 11 21.79 -6.73 27.05
C ALA A 11 21.64 -8.10 26.36
N PHE A 12 20.86 -9.02 26.94
CA PHE A 12 20.60 -10.34 26.31
C PHE A 12 19.85 -10.24 24.97
N TYR A 13 18.89 -9.33 24.83
CA TYR A 13 18.25 -9.10 23.54
C TYR A 13 19.19 -8.37 22.57
N GLU A 14 19.94 -7.38 23.05
CA GLU A 14 20.84 -6.54 22.25
C GLU A 14 22.04 -7.32 21.67
N ASP A 15 22.56 -8.33 22.37
CA ASP A 15 23.66 -9.18 21.89
C ASP A 15 23.25 -10.12 20.74
N ASP A 16 21.95 -10.32 20.51
CA ASP A 16 21.41 -11.27 19.53
C ASP A 16 20.52 -10.60 18.45
N ILE A 17 20.34 -9.27 18.47
CA ILE A 17 19.51 -8.57 17.46
C ILE A 17 20.11 -8.68 16.06
N ALA A 18 21.44 -8.53 15.93
CA ALA A 18 22.11 -8.56 14.63
C ALA A 18 21.98 -9.91 13.93
N THR A 19 22.05 -10.99 14.70
CA THR A 19 21.90 -12.38 14.28
C THR A 19 20.45 -12.81 14.10
N ARG A 20 19.51 -12.29 14.91
CA ARG A 20 18.08 -12.61 14.80
C ARG A 20 17.37 -11.86 13.69
N VAL A 21 17.76 -10.61 13.41
CA VAL A 21 17.08 -9.75 12.41
C VAL A 21 18.07 -9.12 11.40
N PRO A 22 18.90 -9.92 10.71
CA PRO A 22 19.83 -9.41 9.71
C PRO A 22 19.10 -8.90 8.45
N PHE A 23 19.74 -7.99 7.72
CA PHE A 23 19.21 -7.47 6.45
C PHE A 23 19.50 -8.43 5.29
N GLN A 24 18.86 -9.61 5.29
CA GLN A 24 19.21 -10.72 4.39
C GLN A 24 18.99 -10.46 2.89
N THR A 25 18.18 -9.46 2.53
CA THR A 25 17.91 -9.08 1.14
C THR A 25 18.58 -7.76 0.78
N HIS A 26 19.63 -7.39 1.50
CA HIS A 26 20.42 -6.22 1.17
C HIS A 26 21.13 -6.44 -0.19
N PRO A 27 21.01 -5.53 -1.17
CA PRO A 27 21.54 -5.70 -2.53
C PRO A 27 23.04 -5.98 -2.60
N LEU A 28 23.80 -5.35 -1.70
CA LEU A 28 25.23 -5.57 -1.51
C LEU A 28 25.60 -7.05 -1.23
N LYS A 29 24.65 -7.90 -0.83
CA LYS A 29 24.87 -9.35 -0.63
C LYS A 29 25.43 -10.04 -1.88
N GLU A 30 24.97 -9.62 -3.06
CA GLU A 30 25.37 -10.19 -4.35
C GLU A 30 26.71 -9.65 -4.88
N SER A 31 27.28 -8.65 -4.20
CA SER A 31 28.60 -8.10 -4.55
C SER A 31 29.74 -9.01 -4.06
N ASP A 32 30.94 -8.81 -4.60
CA ASP A 32 32.13 -9.49 -4.10
C ASP A 32 32.54 -8.97 -2.69
N GLU A 33 33.38 -9.74 -2.00
CA GLU A 33 33.85 -9.42 -0.63
C GLU A 33 34.57 -8.08 -0.55
N TYR A 34 35.30 -7.67 -1.60
CA TYR A 34 36.02 -6.40 -1.60
C TYR A 34 35.03 -5.24 -1.66
N THR A 35 34.06 -5.28 -2.57
CA THR A 35 32.98 -4.29 -2.66
C THR A 35 32.18 -4.19 -1.35
N LYS A 36 31.84 -5.33 -0.74
CA LYS A 36 31.18 -5.37 0.59
C LYS A 36 32.00 -4.68 1.67
N ASN A 37 33.29 -4.98 1.73
CA ASN A 37 34.21 -4.41 2.73
C ASN A 37 34.38 -2.90 2.53
N LEU A 38 34.51 -2.43 1.28
CA LEU A 38 34.66 -1.03 0.93
C LEU A 38 33.43 -0.21 1.36
N TYR A 39 32.23 -0.74 1.07
CA TYR A 39 30.94 -0.17 1.48
C TYR A 39 30.83 -0.02 3.00
N CYS A 40 31.03 -1.13 3.74
CA CYS A 40 30.89 -1.12 5.19
C CYS A 40 31.98 -0.29 5.88
N THR A 41 33.19 -0.23 5.33
CA THR A 41 34.26 0.64 5.83
C THR A 41 33.90 2.12 5.64
N MET A 42 33.35 2.52 4.50
CA MET A 42 32.93 3.91 4.27
C MET A 42 31.76 4.32 5.17
N LEU A 43 30.76 3.44 5.37
CA LEU A 43 29.71 3.68 6.37
C LEU A 43 30.31 3.92 7.77
N THR A 44 31.30 3.10 8.14
CA THR A 44 31.99 3.23 9.43
C THR A 44 32.77 4.53 9.53
N LEU A 45 33.44 4.95 8.45
CA LEU A 45 34.17 6.22 8.38
C LEU A 45 33.25 7.42 8.61
N ILE A 46 32.09 7.45 7.95
CA ILE A 46 31.08 8.51 8.15
C ILE A 46 30.62 8.56 9.60
N LEU A 47 30.35 7.41 10.21
CA LEU A 47 29.93 7.33 11.61
C LEU A 47 31.04 7.70 12.61
N GLN A 48 32.30 7.61 12.22
CA GLN A 48 33.43 8.00 13.05
C GLN A 48 33.84 9.47 12.90
N TYR A 49 33.23 10.19 11.95
CA TYR A 49 33.58 11.58 11.71
C TYR A 49 33.22 12.45 12.92
N GLU A 50 34.27 12.94 13.58
CA GLU A 50 34.25 13.73 14.82
C GLU A 50 33.46 13.11 16.01
N ASN A 51 33.14 11.82 15.95
CA ASN A 51 32.34 11.13 16.95
C ASN A 51 32.73 9.66 17.06
N GLU A 52 32.55 9.05 18.22
CA GLU A 52 32.55 7.59 18.33
C GLU A 52 31.13 7.07 18.01
N PRO A 53 30.98 6.00 17.20
CA PRO A 53 29.67 5.46 16.85
C PRO A 53 28.92 4.97 18.09
N MET A 54 27.62 5.25 18.15
CA MET A 54 26.78 4.76 19.24
C MET A 54 26.46 3.28 19.08
N ARG A 55 26.04 2.62 20.16
CA ARG A 55 25.71 1.19 20.15
C ARG A 55 24.64 0.87 19.12
N GLU A 56 23.60 1.68 18.98
CA GLU A 56 22.50 1.47 18.03
C GLU A 56 22.99 1.51 16.58
N GLN A 57 23.94 2.40 16.28
CA GLN A 57 24.57 2.51 14.97
C GLN A 57 25.44 1.28 14.68
N ILE A 58 26.18 0.80 15.70
CA ILE A 58 26.95 -0.43 15.61
C ILE A 58 26.03 -1.65 15.40
N VAL A 59 24.92 -1.77 16.15
CA VAL A 59 23.95 -2.86 15.96
C VAL A 59 23.38 -2.84 14.55
N PHE A 60 23.05 -1.65 14.03
CA PHE A 60 22.56 -1.52 12.66
C PHE A 60 23.62 -1.96 11.63
N LEU A 61 24.87 -1.55 11.81
CA LEU A 61 25.98 -1.99 10.97
C LEU A 61 26.18 -3.51 11.03
N GLU A 62 26.11 -4.10 12.22
CA GLU A 62 26.20 -5.56 12.42
C GLU A 62 25.06 -6.31 11.71
N ARG A 63 23.85 -5.74 11.65
CA ARG A 63 22.73 -6.29 10.87
C ARG A 63 22.98 -6.26 9.37
N ILE A 64 23.63 -5.21 8.84
CA ILE A 64 24.09 -5.15 7.44
C ILE A 64 25.13 -6.24 7.21
N ILE A 65 26.23 -6.24 7.99
CA ILE A 65 27.35 -7.19 7.86
C ILE A 65 26.85 -8.64 7.88
N THR A 66 25.99 -8.97 8.83
CA THR A 66 25.40 -10.32 8.95
C THR A 66 24.47 -10.63 7.77
N GLY A 67 23.69 -9.66 7.31
CA GLY A 67 22.75 -9.82 6.20
C GLY A 67 23.43 -10.02 4.84
N ILE A 68 24.55 -9.35 4.60
CA ILE A 68 25.35 -9.46 3.37
C ILE A 68 26.39 -10.60 3.43
N GLU A 69 26.46 -11.31 4.55
CA GLU A 69 27.38 -12.43 4.80
C GLU A 69 28.87 -12.02 4.72
N LEU A 70 29.19 -10.78 5.11
CA LEU A 70 30.56 -10.28 5.14
C LEU A 70 31.30 -10.90 6.33
N ASN A 71 32.35 -11.68 6.06
CA ASN A 71 33.13 -12.39 7.07
C ASN A 71 34.18 -11.49 7.77
N VAL A 72 33.84 -10.22 8.02
CA VAL A 72 34.70 -9.24 8.66
C VAL A 72 34.03 -8.73 9.93
N PRO A 73 34.64 -8.91 11.12
CA PRO A 73 34.09 -8.37 12.35
C PRO A 73 34.00 -6.84 12.32
N VAL A 74 32.95 -6.27 12.93
CA VAL A 74 32.72 -4.80 12.95
C VAL A 74 33.90 -4.00 13.52
N HIS A 75 34.62 -4.55 14.51
CA HIS A 75 35.79 -3.90 15.09
C HIS A 75 36.97 -3.78 14.10
N THR A 76 37.05 -4.66 13.11
CA THR A 76 38.04 -4.59 12.04
C THR A 76 37.70 -3.46 11.09
N LEU A 77 36.43 -3.30 10.72
CA LEU A 77 35.96 -2.17 9.89
C LEU A 77 36.19 -0.83 10.59
N ILE A 78 35.97 -0.75 11.91
CA ILE A 78 36.30 0.42 12.75
C ILE A 78 37.80 0.75 12.67
N LYS A 79 38.69 -0.24 12.69
CA LYS A 79 40.13 0.00 12.55
C LYS A 79 40.50 0.45 11.13
N GLN A 80 39.91 -0.17 10.11
CA GLN A 80 40.13 0.17 8.71
C GLN A 80 39.70 1.62 8.43
N ALA A 81 38.53 2.04 8.92
CA ALA A 81 38.05 3.41 8.81
C ALA A 81 39.00 4.42 9.46
N LYS A 82 39.58 4.12 10.64
CA LYS A 82 40.57 5.00 11.30
C LYS A 82 41.88 5.16 10.51
N THR A 83 42.17 4.23 9.61
CA THR A 83 43.36 4.27 8.75
C THR A 83 43.04 4.62 7.30
N ALA A 84 41.78 4.94 6.99
CA ALA A 84 41.36 5.30 5.65
C ALA A 84 42.06 6.60 5.21
N ASP A 85 42.53 6.61 3.98
CA ASP A 85 43.22 7.73 3.37
C ASP A 85 42.54 8.15 2.06
N VAL A 86 43.23 9.01 1.31
CA VAL A 86 42.73 9.53 0.03
C VAL A 86 42.59 8.42 -1.02
N GLU A 87 43.47 7.41 -1.01
CA GLU A 87 43.39 6.32 -1.99
C GLU A 87 42.16 5.45 -1.70
N PHE A 88 41.86 5.18 -0.43
CA PHE A 88 40.61 4.53 -0.04
C PHE A 88 39.37 5.29 -0.54
N ALA A 89 39.34 6.62 -0.37
CA ALA A 89 38.21 7.43 -0.82
C ALA A 89 38.04 7.38 -2.35
N LYS A 90 39.15 7.33 -3.08
CA LYS A 90 39.16 7.19 -4.54
C LYS A 90 38.69 5.80 -4.98
N GLU A 91 39.15 4.74 -4.33
CA GLU A 91 38.68 3.37 -4.58
C GLU A 91 37.16 3.25 -4.36
N PHE A 92 36.66 3.86 -3.28
CA PHE A 92 35.22 3.92 -3.01
C PHE A 92 34.46 4.66 -4.12
N TYR A 93 34.93 5.84 -4.53
CA TYR A 93 34.32 6.58 -5.63
C TYR A 93 34.30 5.76 -6.93
N ASP A 94 35.43 5.20 -7.34
CA ASP A 94 35.56 4.42 -8.57
C ASP A 94 34.62 3.20 -8.57
N GLN A 95 34.33 2.63 -7.41
CA GLN A 95 33.45 1.47 -7.25
C GLN A 95 31.95 1.81 -7.24
N PHE A 96 31.56 2.97 -6.69
CA PHE A 96 30.15 3.27 -6.39
C PHE A 96 29.55 4.45 -7.16
N ALA A 97 30.36 5.34 -7.75
CA ALA A 97 29.84 6.50 -8.49
C ALA A 97 28.79 6.10 -9.54
N ASP A 98 27.68 6.84 -9.57
CA ASP A 98 26.55 6.63 -10.48
C ASP A 98 25.87 5.24 -10.41
N THR A 99 26.23 4.37 -9.45
CA THR A 99 25.64 3.03 -9.30
C THR A 99 24.36 3.02 -8.48
N THR A 100 23.50 2.01 -8.65
CA THR A 100 22.33 1.82 -7.77
C THR A 100 22.75 1.66 -6.30
N LEU A 101 23.84 0.93 -6.05
CA LEU A 101 24.37 0.70 -4.69
C LEU A 101 24.76 2.00 -3.98
N ALA A 102 25.15 3.06 -4.69
CA ALA A 102 25.36 4.38 -4.08
C ALA A 102 24.08 4.94 -3.44
N ARG A 103 22.91 4.71 -4.03
CA ARG A 103 21.63 5.14 -3.44
C ARG A 103 21.33 4.38 -2.15
N ASN A 104 21.56 3.06 -2.13
CA ASN A 104 21.44 2.25 -0.92
C ASN A 104 22.39 2.72 0.16
N PHE A 105 23.65 2.98 -0.21
CA PHE A 105 24.66 3.51 0.69
C PHE A 105 24.21 4.79 1.38
N ILE A 106 23.67 5.72 0.60
CA ILE A 106 23.18 7.00 1.12
C ILE A 106 22.01 6.78 2.09
N VAL A 107 21.05 5.92 1.76
CA VAL A 107 19.91 5.64 2.66
C VAL A 107 20.38 4.95 3.94
N ASP A 108 21.26 3.96 3.86
CA ASP A 108 21.84 3.30 5.02
C ASP A 108 22.54 4.33 5.93
N ALA A 109 23.39 5.19 5.35
CA ALA A 109 24.10 6.23 6.08
C ALA A 109 23.14 7.22 6.75
N LEU A 110 22.10 7.67 6.04
CA LEU A 110 21.06 8.56 6.58
C LEU A 110 20.33 7.91 7.76
N VAL A 111 19.89 6.66 7.61
CA VAL A 111 19.20 5.92 8.69
C VAL A 111 20.11 5.81 9.91
N MET A 112 21.39 5.47 9.73
CA MET A 112 22.36 5.34 10.82
C MET A 112 22.66 6.68 11.51
N ILE A 113 22.84 7.77 10.77
CA ILE A 113 23.05 9.12 11.34
C ILE A 113 21.83 9.55 12.16
N TYR A 114 20.62 9.26 11.66
CA TYR A 114 19.35 9.63 12.30
C TYR A 114 18.84 8.63 13.35
N CYS A 115 19.56 7.53 13.64
CA CYS A 115 19.28 6.71 14.82
C CYS A 115 19.37 7.50 16.14
N ARG A 116 19.94 8.71 16.13
CA ARG A 116 20.01 9.64 17.27
C ARG A 116 18.70 10.44 17.43
N GLN A 117 18.34 10.72 18.69
CA GLN A 117 17.32 11.76 19.00
C GLN A 117 17.75 13.16 18.53
N LYS A 118 19.04 13.39 18.30
CA LYS A 118 19.61 14.64 17.76
C LYS A 118 20.57 14.33 16.62
N VAL A 119 20.33 14.93 15.45
CA VAL A 119 21.17 14.76 14.25
C VAL A 119 22.62 15.14 14.54
N ALA A 120 23.55 14.31 14.10
CA ALA A 120 24.98 14.60 14.16
C ALA A 120 25.38 15.45 12.93
N GLU A 121 25.27 16.78 13.07
CA GLU A 121 25.47 17.74 11.97
C GLU A 121 26.76 17.50 11.19
N LYS A 122 27.88 17.22 11.87
CA LYS A 122 29.18 16.95 11.22
C LYS A 122 29.20 15.68 10.37
N GLN A 123 28.55 14.62 10.82
CA GLN A 123 28.43 13.38 10.05
C GLN A 123 27.52 13.59 8.83
N LEU A 124 26.49 14.41 8.97
CA LEU A 124 25.60 14.77 7.86
C LEU A 124 26.31 15.67 6.84
N GLU A 125 27.07 16.67 7.28
CA GLU A 125 27.93 17.50 6.41
C GLU A 125 28.87 16.61 5.59
N PHE A 126 29.58 15.68 6.25
CA PHE A 126 30.49 14.78 5.56
C PHE A 126 29.76 13.81 4.61
N LEU A 127 28.58 13.30 4.98
CA LEU A 127 27.76 12.48 4.08
C LEU A 127 27.34 13.28 2.83
N VAL A 128 26.98 14.56 2.96
CA VAL A 128 26.60 15.39 1.80
C VAL A 128 27.79 15.56 0.85
N GLU A 129 29.01 15.74 1.36
CA GLU A 129 30.22 15.76 0.51
C GLU A 129 30.41 14.44 -0.25
N VAL A 130 30.14 13.30 0.40
CA VAL A 130 30.20 11.98 -0.25
C VAL A 130 29.08 11.82 -1.31
N VAL A 131 27.86 12.30 -1.02
CA VAL A 131 26.71 12.28 -1.95
C VAL A 131 27.05 13.04 -3.24
N ASP A 132 27.64 14.24 -3.10
CA ASP A 132 28.05 15.07 -4.24
C ASP A 132 29.08 14.32 -5.11
N VAL A 133 30.05 13.67 -4.48
CA VAL A 133 31.07 12.88 -5.17
C VAL A 133 30.47 11.64 -5.84
N LEU A 134 29.42 11.04 -5.28
CA LEU A 134 28.74 9.87 -5.88
C LEU A 134 27.86 10.20 -7.10
N GLY A 135 27.73 11.48 -7.47
CA GLY A 135 26.97 11.91 -8.66
C GLY A 135 25.46 12.02 -8.43
N VAL A 136 25.02 12.10 -7.17
CA VAL A 136 23.61 12.20 -6.82
C VAL A 136 23.19 13.66 -6.77
N ASP A 137 22.22 14.05 -7.61
CA ASP A 137 21.73 15.43 -7.64
C ASP A 137 20.79 15.75 -6.46
N GLU A 138 20.49 17.05 -6.26
CA GLU A 138 19.65 17.52 -5.17
C GLU A 138 18.24 16.89 -5.16
N GLY A 139 17.66 16.69 -6.34
CA GLY A 139 16.33 16.10 -6.48
C GLY A 139 16.32 14.61 -6.11
N GLU A 140 17.35 13.88 -6.51
CA GLU A 140 17.55 12.49 -6.11
C GLU A 140 17.91 12.36 -4.62
N PHE A 141 18.74 13.25 -4.08
CA PHE A 141 19.07 13.24 -2.66
C PHE A 141 17.84 13.51 -1.78
N GLU A 142 16.98 14.46 -2.16
CA GLU A 142 15.71 14.72 -1.45
C GLU A 142 14.86 13.45 -1.37
N VAL A 143 14.80 12.69 -2.45
CA VAL A 143 14.07 11.42 -2.56
C VAL A 143 14.63 10.37 -1.59
N LEU A 144 15.96 10.23 -1.53
CA LEU A 144 16.64 9.30 -0.61
C LEU A 144 16.41 9.69 0.86
N VAL A 145 16.41 10.99 1.17
CA VAL A 145 16.07 11.51 2.50
C VAL A 145 14.66 11.15 2.92
N GLN A 146 13.67 11.24 2.01
CA GLN A 146 12.31 10.80 2.32
C GLN A 146 12.25 9.28 2.53
N GLY A 147 13.00 8.49 1.75
CA GLY A 147 13.13 7.05 1.96
C GLY A 147 13.67 6.69 3.35
N ALA A 148 14.73 7.37 3.80
CA ALA A 148 15.27 7.20 5.15
C ALA A 148 14.25 7.58 6.25
N LYS A 149 13.51 8.69 6.08
CA LYS A 149 12.45 9.10 7.01
C LYS A 149 11.35 8.07 7.13
N VAL A 150 10.94 7.49 6.01
CA VAL A 150 9.95 6.40 5.95
C VAL A 150 10.44 5.20 6.78
N ILE A 151 11.69 4.77 6.60
CA ILE A 151 12.29 3.65 7.35
C ILE A 151 12.30 3.94 8.86
N LEU A 152 12.58 5.19 9.24
CA LEU A 152 12.66 5.61 10.63
C LEU A 152 11.29 5.91 11.28
N SER A 153 10.22 6.03 10.48
CA SER A 153 8.90 6.43 10.98
C SER A 153 8.17 5.27 11.63
N THR A 154 8.07 5.29 12.96
CA THR A 154 7.13 4.44 13.72
C THR A 154 6.00 5.31 14.30
N PRO A 155 4.72 4.99 14.08
CA PRO A 155 4.18 3.79 13.42
C PRO A 155 4.16 3.88 11.87
N PRO A 156 4.03 2.73 11.18
CA PRO A 156 4.00 2.62 9.70
C PRO A 156 3.00 3.57 9.01
N GLU A 157 1.94 3.96 9.69
CA GLU A 157 0.91 4.89 9.23
C GLU A 157 1.48 6.28 8.90
N LYS A 158 2.51 6.75 9.63
CA LYS A 158 3.20 8.01 9.31
C LYS A 158 4.11 7.87 8.09
N ALA A 159 4.68 6.68 7.89
CA ALA A 159 5.47 6.40 6.71
C ALA A 159 4.62 6.64 5.44
N ILE A 160 3.37 6.15 5.43
CA ILE A 160 2.37 6.33 4.35
C ILE A 160 2.21 7.81 3.93
N SER A 161 2.15 8.74 4.89
CA SER A 161 1.97 10.18 4.61
C SER A 161 3.21 10.88 4.04
N LEU A 162 4.39 10.26 4.16
CA LEU A 162 5.67 10.80 3.69
C LEU A 162 6.07 10.25 2.31
N TYR A 163 5.28 9.33 1.72
CA TYR A 163 5.55 8.74 0.41
C TYR A 163 5.08 9.65 -0.74
N ASN A 164 6.04 10.10 -1.56
CA ASN A 164 5.82 10.72 -2.86
C ASN A 164 6.23 9.73 -3.99
N GLU A 165 5.57 9.79 -5.14
CA GLU A 165 5.89 9.09 -6.41
C GLU A 165 7.38 9.03 -6.78
N LYS A 166 8.23 9.97 -6.33
CA LYS A 166 9.68 9.91 -6.59
C LYS A 166 10.47 8.97 -5.65
N VAL A 167 10.03 8.79 -4.39
CA VAL A 167 10.63 7.89 -3.35
C VAL A 167 10.61 6.42 -3.76
N VAL A 168 9.69 6.13 -4.66
CA VAL A 168 9.36 4.83 -5.23
C VAL A 168 10.47 4.21 -6.07
N ALA A 169 11.32 5.01 -6.73
CA ALA A 169 12.35 4.51 -7.63
C ALA A 169 13.60 4.00 -6.89
N VAL A 170 13.65 4.09 -5.55
CA VAL A 170 14.74 3.51 -4.74
C VAL A 170 14.42 2.04 -4.51
N TYR A 171 14.69 1.23 -5.53
CA TYR A 171 14.20 -0.14 -5.76
C TYR A 171 14.50 -1.20 -4.68
N GLU A 172 15.14 -0.87 -3.58
CA GLU A 172 15.76 -1.88 -2.73
C GLU A 172 15.54 -1.67 -1.23
N LEU A 173 14.79 -0.66 -0.78
CA LEU A 173 14.58 -0.39 0.65
C LEU A 173 13.70 -1.43 1.39
N LEU A 174 13.26 -2.48 0.70
CA LEU A 174 12.41 -3.54 1.27
C LEU A 174 13.14 -4.43 2.29
N TYR A 175 14.48 -4.45 2.31
CA TYR A 175 15.23 -5.21 3.32
C TYR A 175 15.12 -4.64 4.74
N TYR A 176 14.62 -3.42 4.89
CA TYR A 176 14.41 -2.79 6.20
C TYR A 176 13.18 -3.31 6.95
N LEU A 177 12.27 -3.97 6.25
CA LEU A 177 11.05 -4.51 6.86
C LEU A 177 11.37 -5.84 7.55
N PRO A 178 11.06 -6.02 8.85
CA PRO A 178 11.29 -7.29 9.52
C PRO A 178 10.46 -8.38 8.85
N LYS A 179 11.14 -9.40 8.30
CA LYS A 179 10.51 -10.65 7.88
C LYS A 179 10.28 -11.48 9.14
N ASP A 180 9.15 -11.28 9.81
CA ASP A 180 8.76 -12.20 10.88
C ASP A 180 8.39 -13.56 10.25
N ASP A 181 8.76 -14.66 10.88
CA ASP A 181 8.64 -16.01 10.29
C ASP A 181 7.17 -16.47 10.10
N SER A 182 6.21 -15.71 10.65
CA SER A 182 4.76 -15.83 10.42
C SER A 182 4.27 -15.12 9.15
N GLU A 183 5.11 -14.32 8.49
CA GLU A 183 4.82 -13.57 7.26
C GLU A 183 5.20 -14.31 5.97
N ARG A 184 5.58 -15.60 6.03
CA ARG A 184 6.00 -16.37 4.84
C ARG A 184 4.96 -16.44 3.73
N ASN A 185 3.72 -16.03 4.00
CA ASN A 185 2.62 -15.95 3.05
C ASN A 185 2.19 -14.50 2.75
N ILE A 186 3.06 -13.50 2.91
CA ILE A 186 2.76 -12.10 2.61
C ILE A 186 3.70 -11.58 1.52
N ILE A 187 3.12 -11.05 0.45
CA ILE A 187 3.83 -10.35 -0.62
C ILE A 187 3.47 -8.87 -0.52
N ARG A 188 4.48 -8.01 -0.49
CA ARG A 188 4.29 -6.55 -0.49
C ARG A 188 4.89 -5.99 -1.77
N LEU A 189 4.04 -5.38 -2.58
CA LEU A 189 4.34 -4.80 -3.87
C LEU A 189 4.15 -3.28 -3.79
N PHE A 190 5.09 -2.52 -4.32
CA PHE A 190 5.04 -1.06 -4.30
C PHE A 190 5.20 -0.56 -5.72
N ASN A 191 4.29 0.31 -6.18
CA ASN A 191 4.34 0.98 -7.47
C ASN A 191 4.59 0.06 -8.66
N VAL A 192 4.00 -1.12 -8.58
CA VAL A 192 4.11 -2.13 -9.62
C VAL A 192 3.27 -1.72 -10.83
N THR A 193 3.77 -2.07 -12.01
CA THR A 193 2.97 -2.03 -13.23
C THR A 193 1.86 -3.08 -13.17
N LEU A 194 0.82 -2.90 -13.98
CA LEU A 194 -0.26 -3.87 -14.09
C LEU A 194 0.25 -5.27 -14.49
N GLU A 195 1.18 -5.33 -15.43
CA GLU A 195 1.78 -6.58 -15.92
C GLU A 195 2.54 -7.32 -14.79
N SER A 196 3.39 -6.60 -14.05
CA SER A 196 4.13 -7.18 -12.93
C SER A 196 3.20 -7.69 -11.83
N LEU A 197 2.15 -6.91 -11.51
CA LEU A 197 1.15 -7.34 -10.54
C LEU A 197 0.43 -8.61 -11.00
N GLN A 198 -0.05 -8.66 -12.24
CA GLN A 198 -0.73 -9.84 -12.78
C GLN A 198 0.17 -11.08 -12.74
N LYS A 199 1.46 -10.94 -13.03
CA LYS A 199 2.43 -12.03 -12.91
C LYS A 199 2.52 -12.55 -11.47
N VAL A 200 2.67 -11.65 -10.50
CA VAL A 200 2.76 -12.02 -9.08
C VAL A 200 1.47 -12.69 -8.59
N LEU A 201 0.31 -12.16 -8.97
CA LEU A 201 -0.98 -12.75 -8.59
C LEU A 201 -1.13 -14.18 -9.15
N LYS A 202 -0.71 -14.41 -10.41
CA LYS A 202 -0.75 -15.73 -11.05
C LYS A 202 0.23 -16.73 -10.43
N GLU A 203 1.45 -16.30 -10.16
CA GLU A 203 2.54 -17.20 -9.74
C GLU A 203 2.56 -17.45 -8.24
N GLN A 204 2.27 -16.42 -7.43
CA GLN A 204 2.48 -16.45 -5.99
C GLN A 204 1.24 -16.06 -5.19
N GLY A 205 0.25 -15.43 -5.82
CA GLY A 205 -0.96 -14.98 -5.15
C GLY A 205 -1.82 -16.12 -4.58
N LYS A 206 -1.70 -17.34 -5.08
CA LYS A 206 -2.57 -18.46 -4.65
C LYS A 206 -2.37 -18.88 -3.19
N THR A 207 -1.17 -18.71 -2.66
CA THR A 207 -0.82 -19.11 -1.28
C THR A 207 -0.57 -17.92 -0.38
N ASN A 208 -0.42 -16.73 -0.96
CA ASN A 208 0.09 -15.57 -0.27
C ASN A 208 -0.90 -14.41 -0.32
N THR A 209 -1.08 -13.75 0.82
CA THR A 209 -1.73 -12.44 0.91
C THR A 209 -0.88 -11.41 0.17
N VAL A 210 -1.49 -10.63 -0.72
CA VAL A 210 -0.80 -9.64 -1.54
C VAL A 210 -1.21 -8.24 -1.13
N TYR A 211 -0.24 -7.42 -0.74
CA TYR A 211 -0.44 -5.99 -0.53
C TYR A 211 0.20 -5.23 -1.69
N VAL A 212 -0.53 -4.27 -2.22
CA VAL A 212 -0.13 -3.42 -3.34
C VAL A 212 -0.27 -1.98 -2.88
N TYR A 213 0.84 -1.25 -2.89
CA TYR A 213 0.93 0.11 -2.38
C TYR A 213 1.27 1.10 -3.48
N ASN A 214 0.61 2.26 -3.47
CA ASN A 214 0.97 3.45 -4.25
C ASN A 214 1.00 3.24 -5.78
N SER A 215 0.45 2.13 -6.28
CA SER A 215 0.52 1.83 -7.71
C SER A 215 -0.52 2.61 -8.51
N LYS A 216 -0.11 3.08 -9.68
CA LYS A 216 -0.99 3.69 -10.66
C LYS A 216 -1.26 2.71 -11.80
N PHE A 217 -2.53 2.36 -11.99
CA PHE A 217 -2.97 1.42 -13.00
C PHE A 217 -3.82 2.15 -14.03
N LYS A 218 -3.33 2.18 -15.27
CA LYS A 218 -4.14 2.53 -16.44
C LYS A 218 -4.71 1.24 -17.03
N LEU A 219 -5.99 1.01 -16.84
CA LEU A 219 -6.70 -0.17 -17.30
C LEU A 219 -7.11 0.02 -18.76
N GLU A 220 -6.20 -0.34 -19.66
CA GLU A 220 -6.43 -0.44 -21.11
C GLU A 220 -7.05 -1.79 -21.51
N GLU A 221 -7.13 -2.72 -20.56
CA GLU A 221 -7.82 -3.99 -20.64
C GLU A 221 -8.36 -4.39 -19.26
N GLN A 222 -9.17 -5.44 -19.20
CA GLN A 222 -9.70 -5.95 -17.93
C GLN A 222 -8.57 -6.48 -17.05
N PHE A 223 -8.52 -6.02 -15.80
CA PHE A 223 -7.56 -6.51 -14.82
C PHE A 223 -8.18 -7.59 -13.95
N TYR A 224 -7.62 -8.80 -13.98
CA TYR A 224 -8.17 -9.95 -13.28
C TYR A 224 -7.45 -10.23 -11.96
N ILE A 225 -8.25 -10.42 -10.90
CA ILE A 225 -7.81 -11.00 -9.62
C ILE A 225 -8.46 -12.37 -9.50
N GLU A 226 -7.75 -13.42 -9.91
CA GLU A 226 -8.23 -14.80 -9.94
C GLU A 226 -7.44 -15.68 -8.98
N GLU A 227 -8.14 -16.57 -8.27
CA GLU A 227 -7.56 -17.66 -7.44
C GLU A 227 -6.47 -17.22 -6.45
N THR A 228 -6.43 -15.93 -6.11
CA THR A 228 -5.45 -15.34 -5.19
C THR A 228 -6.02 -15.34 -3.78
N HIS A 229 -5.17 -15.45 -2.76
CA HIS A 229 -5.55 -15.22 -1.36
C HIS A 229 -6.01 -13.76 -1.14
N ASP A 230 -5.86 -13.22 0.07
CA ASP A 230 -6.36 -11.87 0.36
C ASP A 230 -5.52 -10.84 -0.42
N VAL A 231 -6.18 -9.86 -1.06
CA VAL A 231 -5.50 -8.80 -1.82
C VAL A 231 -5.87 -7.43 -1.27
N TYR A 232 -4.87 -6.62 -1.00
CA TYR A 232 -5.02 -5.26 -0.45
C TYR A 232 -4.39 -4.26 -1.41
N PHE A 233 -5.19 -3.34 -1.93
CA PHE A 233 -4.72 -2.16 -2.64
C PHE A 233 -4.79 -0.97 -1.69
N ILE A 234 -3.65 -0.32 -1.47
CA ILE A 234 -3.51 0.75 -0.50
C ILE A 234 -2.91 1.96 -1.20
N ASN A 235 -3.66 3.06 -1.21
CA ASN A 235 -3.27 4.31 -1.88
C ASN A 235 -2.95 4.13 -3.38
N CYS A 236 -3.68 3.24 -4.06
CA CYS A 236 -3.52 2.99 -5.48
C CYS A 236 -4.46 3.88 -6.32
N GLU A 237 -4.04 4.21 -7.53
CA GLU A 237 -4.83 4.95 -8.52
C GLU A 237 -5.24 4.04 -9.66
N PHE A 238 -6.52 4.07 -10.05
CA PHE A 238 -7.07 3.33 -11.17
C PHE A 238 -7.73 4.29 -12.16
N THR A 239 -7.27 4.25 -13.41
CA THR A 239 -7.81 5.03 -14.52
C THR A 239 -8.06 4.14 -15.72
N GLY A 240 -8.80 4.63 -16.71
CA GLY A 240 -9.04 3.92 -17.96
C GLY A 240 -10.46 3.36 -18.07
N ASN A 241 -10.75 2.68 -19.16
CA ASN A 241 -12.13 2.32 -19.50
C ASN A 241 -12.59 0.99 -18.92
N TYR A 242 -11.66 0.10 -18.55
CA TYR A 242 -11.97 -1.28 -18.16
C TYR A 242 -12.00 -1.45 -16.64
N ASN A 243 -12.72 -2.46 -16.14
CA ASN A 243 -12.87 -2.74 -14.72
C ASN A 243 -11.76 -3.64 -14.13
N VAL A 244 -11.66 -3.64 -12.80
CA VAL A 244 -11.03 -4.69 -12.01
C VAL A 244 -12.03 -5.83 -11.84
N HIS A 245 -11.74 -6.99 -12.43
CA HIS A 245 -12.58 -8.18 -12.36
C HIS A 245 -12.07 -9.14 -11.28
N ILE A 246 -12.85 -9.27 -10.21
CA ILE A 246 -12.54 -10.10 -9.04
C ILE A 246 -13.25 -11.45 -9.13
N LYS A 247 -12.48 -12.52 -9.05
CA LYS A 247 -12.96 -13.91 -9.05
C LYS A 247 -12.06 -14.77 -8.16
N THR A 248 -12.22 -14.58 -6.86
CA THR A 248 -11.50 -15.30 -5.81
C THR A 248 -12.45 -15.83 -4.71
N ASN A 249 -12.00 -16.74 -3.85
CA ASN A 249 -12.74 -17.17 -2.65
C ASN A 249 -12.33 -16.37 -1.40
N PHE A 250 -11.50 -15.35 -1.57
CA PHE A 250 -10.84 -14.62 -0.49
C PHE A 250 -11.32 -13.17 -0.43
N ASN A 251 -10.71 -12.37 0.43
CA ASN A 251 -11.05 -10.96 0.60
C ASN A 251 -10.30 -10.10 -0.41
N VAL A 252 -10.94 -9.03 -0.89
CA VAL A 252 -10.24 -7.95 -1.59
C VAL A 252 -10.57 -6.62 -0.92
N THR A 253 -9.53 -5.84 -0.66
CA THR A 253 -9.63 -4.54 0.02
C THR A 253 -9.04 -3.46 -0.87
N PHE A 254 -9.79 -2.37 -1.03
CA PHE A 254 -9.31 -1.11 -1.57
C PHE A 254 -9.36 -0.08 -0.44
N GLU A 255 -8.21 0.47 -0.08
CA GLU A 255 -8.07 1.43 1.01
C GLU A 255 -7.36 2.69 0.50
N ARG A 256 -7.96 3.87 0.71
CA ARG A 256 -7.43 5.16 0.20
C ARG A 256 -7.14 5.17 -1.30
N CYS A 257 -7.82 4.33 -2.08
CA CYS A 257 -7.61 4.26 -3.52
C CYS A 257 -8.41 5.34 -4.24
N TYR A 258 -7.90 5.78 -5.40
CA TYR A 258 -8.56 6.74 -6.28
C TYR A 258 -8.95 6.07 -7.59
N PHE A 259 -10.22 6.17 -7.97
CA PHE A 259 -10.74 5.69 -9.25
C PHE A 259 -11.25 6.88 -10.05
N TYR A 260 -10.73 7.06 -11.26
CA TYR A 260 -11.03 8.23 -12.09
C TYR A 260 -11.35 7.87 -13.54
N HIS A 261 -12.44 8.45 -14.07
CA HIS A 261 -12.89 8.30 -15.46
C HIS A 261 -13.02 6.84 -15.94
N MET A 262 -13.65 6.01 -15.13
CA MET A 262 -13.94 4.62 -15.52
C MET A 262 -15.33 4.47 -16.09
N HIS A 263 -15.47 3.90 -17.30
CA HIS A 263 -16.74 3.88 -18.04
C HIS A 263 -17.34 2.48 -18.25
N GLU A 264 -16.57 1.40 -18.04
CA GLU A 264 -17.06 0.01 -17.99
C GLU A 264 -17.13 -0.55 -16.57
N ARG A 265 -17.50 0.29 -15.60
CA ARG A 265 -17.46 0.04 -14.15
C ARG A 265 -16.06 0.11 -13.57
N CYS A 266 -15.99 0.31 -12.26
CA CYS A 266 -14.71 0.21 -11.54
C CYS A 266 -14.42 -1.24 -11.17
N ILE A 267 -15.41 -1.94 -10.61
CA ILE A 267 -15.23 -3.25 -10.01
C ILE A 267 -16.32 -4.20 -10.50
N ARG A 268 -15.89 -5.35 -11.01
CA ARG A 268 -16.77 -6.46 -11.38
C ARG A 268 -16.48 -7.66 -10.50
N VAL A 269 -17.49 -8.23 -9.87
CA VAL A 269 -17.35 -9.37 -8.96
C VAL A 269 -18.05 -10.59 -9.52
N SER A 270 -17.28 -11.66 -9.72
CA SER A 270 -17.79 -12.98 -10.14
C SER A 270 -17.49 -14.10 -9.14
N ARG A 271 -16.66 -13.83 -8.14
CA ARG A 271 -16.53 -14.64 -6.92
C ARG A 271 -15.73 -13.83 -5.91
N ILE A 272 -16.21 -13.76 -4.67
CA ILE A 272 -15.46 -13.17 -3.56
C ILE A 272 -16.06 -13.65 -2.23
N LYS A 273 -15.27 -13.64 -1.15
CA LYS A 273 -15.82 -13.75 0.20
C LYS A 273 -16.35 -12.38 0.66
N ALA A 274 -15.48 -11.39 0.72
CA ALA A 274 -15.81 -10.04 1.13
C ALA A 274 -15.06 -8.99 0.31
N LEU A 275 -15.75 -7.90 -0.03
CA LEU A 275 -15.19 -6.72 -0.68
C LEU A 275 -15.21 -5.55 0.29
N TYR A 276 -14.05 -4.99 0.58
CA TYR A 276 -13.88 -3.81 1.42
C TYR A 276 -13.44 -2.62 0.56
N ILE A 277 -14.18 -1.52 0.66
CA ILE A 277 -13.84 -0.25 0.01
C ILE A 277 -13.85 0.82 1.09
N ILE A 278 -12.68 1.32 1.45
CA ILE A 278 -12.44 2.12 2.65
C ILE A 278 -11.71 3.41 2.27
N SER A 279 -12.26 4.56 2.67
CA SER A 279 -11.67 5.88 2.44
C SER A 279 -11.23 6.13 0.98
N CYS A 280 -11.91 5.49 0.02
CA CYS A 280 -11.62 5.62 -1.41
C CYS A 280 -12.38 6.79 -2.03
N LYS A 281 -11.84 7.34 -3.12
CA LYS A 281 -12.50 8.37 -3.93
C LYS A 281 -12.79 7.82 -5.33
N PHE A 282 -14.02 8.02 -5.80
CA PHE A 282 -14.49 7.68 -7.14
C PHE A 282 -14.97 8.95 -7.82
N GLU A 283 -14.42 9.29 -8.99
CA GLU A 283 -14.71 10.55 -9.66
C GLU A 283 -14.97 10.36 -11.15
N HIS A 284 -16.16 10.78 -11.58
CA HIS A 284 -16.69 10.57 -12.94
C HIS A 284 -16.65 9.11 -13.41
N CYS A 285 -16.87 8.18 -12.47
CA CYS A 285 -16.84 6.75 -12.71
C CYS A 285 -18.25 6.16 -12.87
N GLY A 286 -18.40 5.11 -13.66
CA GLY A 286 -19.70 4.51 -13.86
C GLY A 286 -19.75 3.46 -14.94
N TYR A 287 -20.97 3.19 -15.40
CA TYR A 287 -21.23 2.27 -16.50
C TYR A 287 -22.07 2.94 -17.58
N LEU A 288 -21.55 2.97 -18.81
CA LEU A 288 -22.29 3.36 -20.00
C LEU A 288 -22.58 2.12 -20.87
N TYR A 289 -23.84 1.69 -20.89
CA TYR A 289 -24.29 0.65 -21.82
C TYR A 289 -24.81 1.25 -23.11
N ASN A 290 -24.12 0.96 -24.21
CA ASN A 290 -24.47 1.44 -25.55
C ASN A 290 -25.34 0.45 -26.36
N GLY A 291 -25.94 -0.55 -25.71
CA GLY A 291 -26.71 -1.60 -26.36
C GLY A 291 -28.23 -1.52 -26.12
N ASN A 292 -28.96 -2.49 -26.69
CA ASN A 292 -30.39 -2.69 -26.44
C ASN A 292 -30.58 -3.52 -25.18
N GLY A 293 -30.64 -2.86 -24.03
CA GLY A 293 -30.68 -3.52 -22.74
C GLY A 293 -30.63 -2.56 -21.57
N SER A 294 -30.87 -3.12 -20.38
CA SER A 294 -30.72 -2.40 -19.13
C SER A 294 -29.25 -2.24 -18.76
N ALA A 295 -28.93 -1.11 -18.11
CA ALA A 295 -27.62 -0.86 -17.54
C ALA A 295 -27.71 -1.03 -16.02
N GLU A 296 -26.85 -1.87 -15.45
CA GLU A 296 -26.90 -2.22 -14.03
C GLU A 296 -25.49 -2.19 -13.43
N GLY A 297 -25.38 -1.60 -12.22
CA GLY A 297 -24.14 -1.55 -11.43
C GLY A 297 -23.10 -0.62 -12.05
N GLY A 298 -23.09 0.65 -11.62
CA GLY A 298 -22.22 1.69 -12.15
C GLY A 298 -20.79 1.55 -11.66
N ILE A 299 -20.55 1.65 -10.36
CA ILE A 299 -19.21 1.46 -9.77
C ILE A 299 -18.92 -0.03 -9.57
N ILE A 300 -19.82 -0.73 -8.87
CA ILE A 300 -19.68 -2.13 -8.50
C ILE A 300 -20.82 -2.93 -9.11
N TRP A 301 -20.47 -4.01 -9.82
CA TRP A 301 -21.43 -5.00 -10.28
C TRP A 301 -21.02 -6.37 -9.77
N SER A 302 -21.95 -7.09 -9.15
CA SER A 302 -21.79 -8.49 -8.73
C SER A 302 -22.79 -9.36 -9.48
N ASP A 303 -22.38 -10.56 -9.92
CA ASP A 303 -23.26 -11.48 -10.63
C ASP A 303 -24.51 -11.79 -9.77
N PRO A 304 -25.69 -11.32 -10.20
CA PRO A 304 -26.88 -11.31 -9.36
C PRO A 304 -27.51 -12.70 -9.21
N TRP A 305 -27.03 -13.70 -9.94
CA TRP A 305 -27.60 -15.05 -9.96
C TRP A 305 -26.80 -16.06 -9.16
N ASN A 306 -25.49 -15.84 -9.00
CA ASN A 306 -24.56 -16.90 -8.62
C ASN A 306 -23.79 -16.64 -7.32
N ILE A 307 -23.85 -15.44 -6.74
CA ILE A 307 -22.92 -15.06 -5.67
C ILE A 307 -23.62 -14.18 -4.65
N ASP A 308 -23.53 -14.57 -3.38
CA ASP A 308 -23.73 -13.67 -2.26
C ASP A 308 -22.38 -13.08 -1.86
N ILE A 309 -22.28 -11.75 -1.82
CA ILE A 309 -21.06 -11.07 -1.36
C ILE A 309 -21.31 -10.41 -0.01
N GLU A 310 -20.27 -10.36 0.82
CA GLU A 310 -20.20 -9.38 1.90
C GLU A 310 -19.58 -8.10 1.35
N LEU A 311 -20.29 -6.97 1.43
CA LEU A 311 -19.84 -5.69 0.89
C LEU A 311 -19.77 -4.63 1.99
N TYR A 312 -18.60 -4.03 2.13
CA TYR A 312 -18.32 -2.99 3.12
C TYR A 312 -17.85 -1.71 2.42
N LEU A 313 -18.63 -0.64 2.54
CA LEU A 313 -18.32 0.71 2.04
C LEU A 313 -18.15 1.64 3.25
N ILE A 314 -16.94 2.10 3.52
CA ILE A 314 -16.65 2.91 4.72
C ILE A 314 -15.91 4.19 4.31
N ASP A 315 -16.43 5.35 4.70
CA ASP A 315 -15.76 6.65 4.53
C ASP A 315 -15.39 7.01 3.08
N ASN A 316 -16.14 6.51 2.09
CA ASN A 316 -15.81 6.77 0.69
C ASN A 316 -16.47 8.05 0.15
N GLU A 317 -15.86 8.63 -0.88
CA GLU A 317 -16.43 9.73 -1.65
C GLU A 317 -16.71 9.29 -3.09
N PHE A 318 -17.97 9.36 -3.49
CA PHE A 318 -18.43 9.09 -4.85
C PHE A 318 -18.89 10.41 -5.47
N ASN A 319 -18.18 10.89 -6.48
CA ASN A 319 -18.45 12.16 -7.16
C ASN A 319 -18.82 11.91 -8.63
N GLU A 320 -20.00 12.38 -9.02
CA GLU A 320 -20.56 12.24 -10.37
C GLU A 320 -20.59 10.79 -10.89
N CYS A 321 -20.80 9.83 -9.99
CA CYS A 321 -20.83 8.42 -10.36
C CYS A 321 -22.14 8.04 -11.06
N TYR A 322 -22.12 7.09 -12.00
CA TYR A 322 -23.32 6.86 -12.80
C TYR A 322 -23.55 5.44 -13.32
N THR A 323 -24.82 5.16 -13.64
CA THR A 323 -25.20 4.06 -14.54
C THR A 323 -26.05 4.65 -15.65
N LYS A 324 -25.75 4.37 -16.91
CA LYS A 324 -26.41 4.96 -18.07
C LYS A 324 -26.68 3.90 -19.14
N THR A 325 -27.89 3.91 -19.70
CA THR A 325 -28.21 3.19 -20.94
C THR A 325 -28.55 4.20 -22.03
N THR A 326 -28.09 3.97 -23.25
CA THR A 326 -28.49 4.80 -24.42
C THR A 326 -29.81 4.35 -25.03
N SER A 327 -30.37 3.22 -24.57
CA SER A 327 -31.60 2.69 -25.15
C SER A 327 -32.81 3.57 -24.84
N THR A 328 -33.63 3.78 -25.87
CA THR A 328 -34.88 4.57 -25.79
C THR A 328 -36.11 3.72 -25.46
N SER A 329 -35.98 2.38 -25.47
CA SER A 329 -37.10 1.48 -25.20
C SER A 329 -37.62 1.60 -23.77
N SER A 330 -38.94 1.54 -23.61
CA SER A 330 -39.64 1.45 -22.32
C SER A 330 -39.35 0.21 -21.50
N SER A 331 -38.80 -0.81 -22.12
CA SER A 331 -38.42 -2.04 -21.44
C SER A 331 -37.07 -1.97 -20.72
N TYR A 332 -36.25 -0.95 -20.99
CA TYR A 332 -34.88 -0.88 -20.48
C TYR A 332 -34.69 0.28 -19.52
N PHE A 333 -33.87 0.04 -18.50
CA PHE A 333 -33.63 0.97 -17.40
C PHE A 333 -32.15 1.03 -17.04
N ALA A 334 -31.75 2.09 -16.35
CA ALA A 334 -30.46 2.18 -15.68
C ALA A 334 -30.71 2.08 -14.16
N SER A 335 -29.94 1.27 -13.46
CA SER A 335 -30.10 1.09 -12.01
C SER A 335 -28.78 0.81 -11.30
N GLY A 336 -28.72 1.17 -10.02
CA GLY A 336 -27.57 0.87 -9.16
C GLY A 336 -26.34 1.68 -9.56
N ALA A 337 -26.38 3.01 -9.44
CA ALA A 337 -25.24 3.87 -9.77
C ALA A 337 -23.95 3.48 -9.02
N ILE A 338 -24.09 3.02 -7.77
CA ILE A 338 -22.97 2.57 -6.93
C ILE A 338 -22.87 1.05 -6.96
N PHE A 339 -23.96 0.34 -6.72
CA PHE A 339 -23.94 -1.11 -6.61
C PHE A 339 -25.16 -1.77 -7.25
N PHE A 340 -24.91 -2.89 -7.94
CA PHE A 340 -25.93 -3.86 -8.31
C PHE A 340 -25.44 -5.29 -8.06
N GLY A 341 -26.25 -6.13 -7.43
CA GLY A 341 -25.95 -7.54 -7.23
C GLY A 341 -26.66 -8.16 -6.02
N ARG A 342 -26.28 -9.38 -5.65
CA ARG A 342 -26.77 -10.05 -4.44
C ARG A 342 -25.77 -9.90 -3.31
N VAL A 343 -26.26 -9.66 -2.09
CA VAL A 343 -25.44 -9.48 -0.89
C VAL A 343 -25.99 -10.34 0.25
N CYS A 344 -25.10 -11.02 0.98
CA CYS A 344 -25.47 -11.62 2.27
C CYS A 344 -25.27 -10.65 3.42
N ASN A 345 -24.31 -9.72 3.29
CA ASN A 345 -24.08 -8.65 4.24
C ASN A 345 -23.72 -7.36 3.47
N PHE A 346 -24.31 -6.23 3.87
CA PHE A 346 -24.01 -4.93 3.30
C PHE A 346 -23.89 -3.89 4.40
N ILE A 347 -22.74 -3.23 4.48
CA ILE A 347 -22.47 -2.17 5.45
C ILE A 347 -22.01 -0.94 4.69
N ALA A 348 -22.70 0.19 4.86
CA ALA A 348 -22.29 1.49 4.36
C ALA A 348 -22.21 2.51 5.50
N ILE A 349 -21.01 2.98 5.84
CA ILE A 349 -20.75 3.91 6.95
C ILE A 349 -20.05 5.15 6.41
N ASP A 350 -20.55 6.34 6.76
CA ASP A 350 -19.92 7.65 6.47
C ASP A 350 -19.54 7.89 4.99
N ASN A 351 -20.32 7.36 4.03
CA ASN A 351 -20.05 7.57 2.61
C ASN A 351 -20.73 8.86 2.09
N LYS A 352 -20.05 9.57 1.18
CA LYS A 352 -20.58 10.75 0.47
C LYS A 352 -20.92 10.40 -0.97
N PHE A 353 -22.13 10.76 -1.40
CA PHE A 353 -22.58 10.58 -2.78
C PHE A 353 -22.95 11.95 -3.36
N ILE A 354 -22.08 12.50 -4.20
CA ILE A 354 -22.18 13.83 -4.79
C ILE A 354 -22.55 13.64 -6.26
N ASP A 355 -23.73 14.11 -6.66
CA ASP A 355 -24.22 14.05 -8.04
C ASP A 355 -24.22 12.66 -8.71
N CYS A 356 -24.32 11.58 -7.91
CA CYS A 356 -24.42 10.23 -8.42
C CYS A 356 -25.82 9.93 -9.01
N ARG A 357 -25.91 9.44 -10.26
CA ARG A 357 -27.20 9.36 -10.98
C ARG A 357 -27.34 8.12 -11.88
N CYS A 358 -28.57 7.62 -12.00
CA CYS A 358 -28.94 6.69 -13.06
C CYS A 358 -29.59 7.46 -14.23
N TYR A 359 -29.10 7.22 -15.44
CA TYR A 359 -29.56 7.87 -16.67
C TYR A 359 -30.25 6.84 -17.57
N SER A 360 -31.59 6.88 -17.58
CA SER A 360 -32.44 6.10 -18.47
C SER A 360 -33.72 6.86 -18.78
N ALA A 361 -34.37 6.52 -19.90
CA ALA A 361 -35.69 7.03 -20.23
C ALA A 361 -36.76 6.61 -19.21
N HIS A 362 -36.52 5.50 -18.48
CA HIS A 362 -37.45 4.91 -17.52
C HIS A 362 -36.83 4.81 -16.14
N THR A 363 -37.58 5.22 -15.12
CA THR A 363 -37.05 5.58 -13.80
C THR A 363 -36.90 4.38 -12.86
N GLN A 364 -35.65 3.93 -12.69
CA GLN A 364 -35.20 3.28 -11.45
C GLN A 364 -33.94 3.97 -10.95
N LYS A 365 -34.14 5.16 -10.35
CA LYS A 365 -33.06 6.02 -9.86
C LYS A 365 -32.52 5.56 -8.51
N GLN A 366 -31.98 4.35 -8.46
CA GLN A 366 -31.45 3.78 -7.23
C GLN A 366 -29.92 3.80 -7.25
N LEU A 367 -29.30 4.34 -6.19
CA LEU A 367 -27.84 4.24 -5.99
C LEU A 367 -27.41 2.78 -5.76
N PHE A 368 -28.23 2.02 -5.03
CA PHE A 368 -28.01 0.62 -4.69
C PHE A 368 -29.21 -0.20 -5.15
N ARG A 369 -28.98 -1.30 -5.88
CA ARG A 369 -30.01 -2.28 -6.20
C ARG A 369 -29.57 -3.68 -5.83
N PHE A 370 -30.31 -4.29 -4.90
CA PHE A 370 -30.05 -5.64 -4.42
C PHE A 370 -30.94 -6.65 -5.16
N ASN A 371 -30.37 -7.74 -5.67
CA ASN A 371 -31.10 -8.77 -6.41
C ASN A 371 -31.39 -10.01 -5.54
N ASN A 372 -32.08 -9.82 -4.42
CA ASN A 372 -32.38 -10.90 -3.49
C ASN A 372 -33.63 -11.67 -3.96
N TYR A 373 -33.42 -12.69 -4.80
CA TYR A 373 -34.50 -13.53 -5.36
C TYR A 373 -35.05 -14.59 -4.38
N SER A 374 -34.48 -14.77 -3.18
CA SER A 374 -34.93 -15.79 -2.24
C SER A 374 -35.71 -15.18 -1.06
N GLU A 375 -36.99 -15.53 -0.94
CA GLU A 375 -37.86 -15.31 0.23
C GLU A 375 -37.38 -16.04 1.52
N HIS A 376 -36.19 -16.65 1.52
CA HIS A 376 -35.70 -17.43 2.64
C HIS A 376 -34.83 -16.61 3.61
N GLN A 377 -35.38 -16.50 4.82
CA GLN A 377 -34.75 -16.07 6.07
C GLN A 377 -34.38 -14.58 6.17
N GLN A 378 -35.41 -13.74 6.27
CA GLN A 378 -35.30 -12.54 7.10
C GLN A 378 -34.94 -12.97 8.53
N ASN A 379 -33.69 -12.78 8.94
CA ASN A 379 -33.31 -12.91 10.35
C ASN A 379 -33.91 -11.72 11.12
N PRO A 380 -34.97 -11.92 11.92
CA PRO A 380 -35.70 -10.81 12.55
C PRO A 380 -34.85 -10.05 13.56
N ALA A 381 -33.81 -10.69 14.12
CA ALA A 381 -32.88 -10.07 15.07
C ALA A 381 -31.93 -9.06 14.40
N LEU A 382 -31.57 -9.28 13.13
CA LEU A 382 -30.86 -8.29 12.32
C LEU A 382 -31.78 -7.11 12.00
N LEU A 383 -33.04 -7.38 11.67
CA LEU A 383 -34.05 -6.36 11.37
C LEU A 383 -34.35 -5.42 12.57
N GLU A 384 -34.40 -5.95 13.80
CA GLU A 384 -34.61 -5.13 15.01
C GLU A 384 -33.36 -4.31 15.40
N ARG A 385 -32.15 -4.88 15.28
CA ARG A 385 -30.90 -4.11 15.48
C ARG A 385 -30.76 -2.94 14.50
N PHE A 386 -31.32 -3.05 13.30
CA PHE A 386 -31.31 -1.96 12.30
C PHE A 386 -32.30 -0.83 12.61
N LYS A 387 -33.42 -1.11 13.28
CA LYS A 387 -34.39 -0.07 13.65
C LYS A 387 -33.91 0.78 14.82
N GLU A 388 -33.25 0.18 15.81
CA GLU A 388 -32.77 0.89 17.01
C GLU A 388 -31.72 1.96 16.68
N GLN A 389 -30.88 1.74 15.66
CA GLN A 389 -29.82 2.67 15.26
C GLN A 389 -30.30 3.87 14.43
N LEU A 390 -31.54 3.83 13.89
CA LEU A 390 -32.10 4.92 13.07
C LEU A 390 -32.84 6.00 13.89
N THR A 391 -33.16 5.71 15.16
CA THR A 391 -33.92 6.63 16.02
C THR A 391 -33.10 7.80 16.58
N ASP A 392 -31.78 7.78 16.42
CA ASP A 392 -30.89 8.72 17.09
C ASP A 392 -30.05 9.51 16.08
N LYS A 393 -30.67 10.53 15.45
CA LYS A 393 -30.07 11.83 15.04
C LYS A 393 -31.01 12.59 14.09
N LYS A 394 -31.64 13.64 14.61
CA LYS A 394 -32.38 14.65 13.84
C LYS A 394 -31.43 15.74 13.33
N ASN A 395 -31.72 16.19 12.11
CA ASN A 395 -31.34 17.44 11.41
C ASN A 395 -30.00 17.44 10.66
N TYR A 396 -30.06 17.65 9.33
CA TYR A 396 -29.56 18.86 8.64
C TYR A 396 -30.06 18.91 7.18
N ARG A 397 -30.49 20.11 6.73
CA ARG A 397 -30.75 20.44 5.32
C ARG A 397 -29.50 21.14 4.76
N SER A 398 -28.86 20.57 3.73
CA SER A 398 -28.12 21.28 2.67
C SER A 398 -27.84 20.29 1.52
N ASN A 399 -27.53 20.77 0.31
CA ASN A 399 -27.45 20.01 -0.96
C ASN A 399 -26.31 18.97 -1.06
N SER A 400 -25.86 18.40 0.05
CA SER A 400 -25.02 17.21 0.13
C SER A 400 -25.71 16.20 1.04
N LEU A 401 -26.18 15.08 0.50
CA LEU A 401 -26.70 13.97 1.30
C LEU A 401 -25.51 13.27 1.99
N GLN A 402 -25.23 13.65 3.24
CA GLN A 402 -24.35 12.89 4.13
C GLN A 402 -25.17 11.78 4.81
N TYR A 403 -24.89 10.52 4.49
CA TYR A 403 -25.47 9.38 5.18
C TYR A 403 -24.46 8.84 6.19
N ASN A 404 -24.67 9.08 7.48
CA ASN A 404 -23.71 8.66 8.52
C ASN A 404 -23.75 7.14 8.75
N THR A 405 -24.86 6.45 8.46
CA THR A 405 -24.91 4.98 8.47
C THR A 405 -26.11 4.52 7.65
N PHE A 406 -25.90 3.67 6.64
CA PHE A 406 -26.96 2.98 5.91
C PHE A 406 -26.74 1.47 6.05
N ILE A 407 -27.70 0.81 6.68
CA ILE A 407 -27.74 -0.66 6.71
C ILE A 407 -29.13 -1.09 6.30
N GLY A 408 -29.23 -1.65 5.09
CA GLY A 408 -30.49 -1.83 4.40
C GLY A 408 -30.79 -3.29 4.08
N ASN A 409 -32.08 -3.65 4.17
CA ASN A 409 -32.69 -4.71 3.38
C ASN A 409 -33.98 -4.17 2.73
N ASN A 410 -34.15 -4.48 1.44
CA ASN A 410 -35.32 -4.28 0.57
C ASN A 410 -36.36 -3.23 1.00
N SER A 411 -36.14 -1.98 0.60
CA SER A 411 -37.22 -1.08 0.21
C SER A 411 -36.67 -0.02 -0.77
N PRO A 412 -37.36 0.30 -1.88
CA PRO A 412 -36.91 1.31 -2.82
C PRO A 412 -37.00 2.70 -2.16
N PHE A 413 -35.88 3.27 -1.75
CA PHE A 413 -35.80 4.69 -1.40
C PHE A 413 -35.52 5.49 -2.67
N TYR A 414 -36.37 6.48 -2.90
CA TYR A 414 -36.36 7.40 -4.05
C TYR A 414 -35.33 8.50 -3.91
#